data_AF-A0A9N9TIG7-F1
#
_entry.id   AF-A0A9N9TIG7-F1
#
_cell.length_a   1.000
_cell.length_b   1.000
_cell.length_c   1.000
_cell.angle_alpha   90.00
_cell.angle_beta   90.00
_cell.angle_gamma   90.00
#
_symmetry.space_group_name_H-M   'P 1'
#
loop_
_entity.id
_entity.type
_entity.pdbx_description
1 polymer ?
#
loop_
_entity_poly.entity_id
_entity_poly.type
_entity_poly.pdbx_seq_one_letter_code
_entity_poly.pdbx_strand_id
1 'polypeptide(L)'
;EALQNDVYEILKFTITQHFNIFRHLENFINKHKIAMVLSSTSVIIAIGSSSYFIYAKIHPDINISMIIYMGTSVIFALIFLNYSQLLINDCDDFYMALCECPWIYWNKKNRQIYHLMLVLLKKPMYLSVTGQVFNRVYLITLLRFGYSMFAFARGLTSKQK
;
A
#
# COMPACT_ATOMS: atom_id res chain seq x y z
N GLU A 1 -16.63 -24.33 -32.41
CA GLU A 1 -15.40 -23.55 -32.69
C GLU A 1 -15.56 -22.06 -32.43
N ALA A 2 -16.65 -21.42 -32.88
CA ALA A 2 -16.93 -20.00 -32.60
C ALA A 2 -16.77 -19.61 -31.12
N LEU A 3 -17.42 -20.32 -30.20
CA LEU A 3 -17.32 -20.07 -28.75
C LEU A 3 -15.87 -20.08 -28.21
N GLN A 4 -15.01 -20.97 -28.74
CA GLN A 4 -13.62 -21.08 -28.27
C GLN A 4 -12.76 -19.91 -28.79
N ASN A 5 -13.11 -19.35 -29.95
CA ASN A 5 -12.48 -18.14 -30.47
C ASN A 5 -12.92 -16.90 -29.67
N ASP A 6 -14.19 -16.84 -29.26
CA ASP A 6 -14.68 -15.74 -28.42
C ASP A 6 -13.97 -15.73 -27.06
N VAL A 7 -13.84 -16.90 -26.42
CA VAL A 7 -13.08 -17.06 -25.16
C VAL A 7 -11.63 -16.63 -25.34
N TYR A 8 -11.01 -16.96 -26.47
CA TYR A 8 -9.64 -16.58 -26.79
C TYR A 8 -9.48 -15.06 -26.87
N GLU A 9 -10.36 -14.36 -27.59
CA GLU A 9 -10.30 -12.90 -27.74
C GLU A 9 -10.57 -12.20 -26.41
N ILE A 10 -11.49 -12.71 -25.59
CA ILE A 10 -11.74 -12.18 -24.23
C ILE A 10 -10.48 -12.35 -23.36
N LEU A 11 -9.89 -13.54 -23.31
CA LEU A 11 -8.65 -13.78 -22.54
C LEU A 11 -7.51 -12.86 -22.99
N LYS A 12 -7.33 -12.73 -24.30
CA LYS A 12 -6.30 -11.86 -24.88
C LYS A 12 -6.54 -10.39 -24.51
N PHE A 13 -7.79 -9.93 -24.57
CA PHE A 13 -8.16 -8.59 -24.15
C PHE A 13 -7.88 -8.38 -22.66
N THR A 14 -8.34 -9.29 -21.79
CA THR A 14 -8.13 -9.20 -20.34
C THR A 14 -6.64 -9.16 -19.98
N ILE A 15 -5.80 -9.99 -20.61
CA ILE A 15 -4.35 -9.98 -20.41
C ILE A 15 -3.74 -8.65 -20.86
N THR A 16 -4.16 -8.15 -22.02
CA THR A 16 -3.65 -6.87 -22.55
C THR A 16 -4.00 -5.71 -21.62
N GLN A 17 -5.24 -5.67 -21.12
CA GLN A 17 -5.68 -4.66 -20.16
C GLN A 17 -4.94 -4.77 -18.84
N HIS A 18 -4.82 -5.99 -18.30
CA HIS A 18 -4.07 -6.22 -17.07
C HIS A 18 -2.62 -5.77 -17.18
N PHE A 19 -1.95 -6.09 -18.29
CA PHE A 19 -0.57 -5.68 -18.54
C PHE A 19 -0.42 -4.16 -18.69
N ASN A 20 -1.38 -3.51 -19.35
CA ASN A 20 -1.39 -2.05 -19.46
C ASN A 20 -1.56 -1.39 -18.08
N ILE A 21 -2.53 -1.85 -17.28
CA ILE A 21 -2.74 -1.36 -15.91
C ILE A 21 -1.48 -1.57 -15.08
N PHE A 22 -0.90 -2.77 -15.12
CA PHE A 22 0.33 -3.08 -14.39
C PHE A 22 1.48 -2.14 -14.77
N ARG A 23 1.71 -1.94 -16.06
CA ARG A 23 2.75 -1.05 -16.58
C ARG A 23 2.52 0.41 -16.15
N HIS A 24 1.27 0.88 -16.18
CA HIS A 24 0.95 2.24 -15.73
C HIS A 24 1.14 2.39 -14.22
N LEU A 25 0.73 1.40 -13.44
CA LEU A 25 0.90 1.37 -12.01
C LEU A 25 2.40 1.33 -11.63
N GLU A 26 3.19 0.46 -12.26
CA GLU A 26 4.64 0.37 -12.02
C GLU A 26 5.34 1.69 -12.36
N ASN A 27 4.98 2.31 -13.48
CA ASN A 27 5.51 3.64 -13.84
C ASN A 27 5.09 4.71 -12.83
N PHE A 28 3.85 4.67 -12.34
CA PHE A 28 3.36 5.60 -11.33
C PHE A 28 4.13 5.42 -10.01
N ILE A 29 4.29 4.18 -9.55
CA ILE A 29 5.06 3.82 -8.35
C ILE A 29 6.50 4.29 -8.48
N ASN A 30 7.16 4.00 -9.60
CA ASN A 30 8.56 4.35 -9.82
C ASN A 30 8.76 5.87 -9.83
N LYS A 31 7.86 6.62 -10.46
CA LYS A 31 7.91 8.10 -10.47
C LYS A 31 7.69 8.70 -9.08
N HIS A 32 6.79 8.14 -8.28
CA HIS A 32 6.43 8.67 -6.96
C HIS A 32 7.15 7.99 -5.80
N LYS A 33 8.09 7.06 -6.08
CA LYS A 33 8.78 6.24 -5.09
C LYS A 33 9.42 7.07 -3.98
N ILE A 34 10.15 8.12 -4.37
CA ILE A 34 10.83 9.02 -3.44
C ILE A 34 9.80 9.80 -2.62
N ALA A 35 8.75 10.32 -3.25
CA ALA A 35 7.69 11.06 -2.57
C ALA A 35 6.96 10.20 -1.53
N MET A 36 6.69 8.92 -1.85
CA MET A 36 6.07 7.97 -0.93
C MET A 36 6.95 7.65 0.29
N VAL A 37 8.27 7.57 0.12
CA VAL A 37 9.19 7.38 1.26
C VAL A 37 9.20 8.63 2.12
N LEU A 38 9.41 9.79 1.50
CA LEU A 38 9.49 11.04 2.24
C LEU A 38 8.20 11.30 3.02
N SER A 39 7.03 11.03 2.43
CA SER A 39 5.75 11.19 3.12
C SER A 39 5.55 10.18 4.25
N SER A 40 6.00 8.92 4.10
CA SER A 40 5.91 7.95 5.20
C SER A 40 6.83 8.31 6.38
N THR A 41 8.04 8.79 6.09
CA THR A 41 8.99 9.22 7.13
C THR A 41 8.57 10.53 7.81
N SER A 42 7.93 11.45 7.08
CA SER A 42 7.46 12.71 7.65
C SER A 42 6.37 12.51 8.69
N VAL A 43 5.51 11.49 8.54
CA VAL A 43 4.50 11.14 9.55
C VAL A 43 5.14 10.75 10.88
N ILE A 44 6.24 9.98 10.85
CA ILE A 44 6.96 9.58 12.07
C ILE A 44 7.55 10.82 12.76
N ILE A 45 8.20 11.68 11.99
CA ILE A 45 8.83 12.90 12.50
C ILE A 45 7.75 13.81 13.08
N ALA A 46 6.65 14.02 12.36
CA ALA A 46 5.51 14.82 12.78
C ALA A 46 4.96 14.37 14.13
N ILE A 47 4.67 13.07 14.29
CA ILE A 47 4.15 12.51 15.54
C ILE A 47 5.17 12.71 16.67
N GLY A 48 6.45 12.43 16.42
CA GLY A 48 7.51 12.57 17.42
C GLY A 48 7.70 14.03 17.87
N SER A 49 7.83 14.96 16.92
CA SER A 49 8.04 16.38 17.21
C SER A 49 6.82 16.99 17.89
N SER A 50 5.61 16.75 17.38
CA SER A 50 4.39 17.29 17.99
C SER A 50 4.18 16.74 19.39
N SER A 51 4.43 15.45 19.62
CA SER A 51 4.36 14.86 20.97
C SER A 51 5.35 15.52 21.93
N TYR A 52 6.61 15.71 21.51
CA TYR A 52 7.62 16.36 22.34
C TYR A 52 7.24 17.81 22.70
N PHE A 53 6.82 18.61 21.71
CA PHE A 53 6.41 20.01 21.93
C PHE A 53 5.26 20.13 22.93
N ILE A 54 4.25 19.26 22.81
CA ILE A 54 3.08 19.25 23.70
C ILE A 54 3.50 18.88 25.13
N TYR A 55 4.35 17.86 25.31
CA TYR A 55 4.78 17.42 26.64
C TYR A 55 5.73 18.38 27.32
N ALA A 56 6.71 18.92 26.59
CA ALA A 56 7.68 19.86 27.11
C ALA A 56 7.09 21.26 27.34
N LYS A 57 5.83 21.50 26.93
CA LYS A 57 5.13 22.79 27.06
C LYS A 57 5.95 23.98 26.53
N ILE A 58 6.69 23.77 25.43
CA ILE A 58 7.61 24.78 24.87
C ILE A 58 6.85 26.05 24.47
N HIS A 59 5.73 25.88 23.77
CA HIS A 59 4.80 26.96 23.45
C HIS A 59 3.35 26.43 23.50
N PRO A 60 2.61 26.68 24.59
CA PRO A 60 1.27 26.13 24.74
C PRO A 60 0.28 26.68 23.70
N ASP A 61 0.51 27.89 23.19
CA ASP A 61 -0.36 28.57 22.24
C ASP A 61 -0.47 27.84 20.89
N ILE A 62 0.56 27.06 20.52
CA ILE A 62 0.61 26.29 19.26
C ILE A 62 0.18 24.83 19.43
N ASN A 63 -0.20 24.39 20.64
CA ASN A 63 -0.54 22.99 20.89
C ASN A 63 -1.73 22.51 20.04
N ILE A 64 -2.73 23.37 19.83
CA ILE A 64 -3.89 23.04 18.99
C ILE A 64 -3.44 22.79 17.55
N SER A 65 -2.59 23.66 16.99
CA SER A 65 -2.03 23.48 15.65
C SER A 65 -1.20 22.20 15.54
N MET A 66 -0.43 21.86 16.57
CA MET A 66 0.35 20.60 16.62
C MET A 66 -0.54 19.36 16.64
N ILE A 67 -1.66 19.40 17.38
CA ILE A 67 -2.64 18.30 17.40
C ILE A 67 -3.30 18.15 16.02
N ILE A 68 -3.68 19.26 15.38
CA ILE A 68 -4.26 19.24 14.04
C ILE A 68 -3.25 18.65 13.04
N TYR A 69 -1.99 19.08 13.09
CA TYR A 69 -0.92 18.56 12.22
C TYR A 69 -0.67 17.06 12.42
N MET A 70 -0.69 16.59 13.67
CA MET A 70 -0.59 15.17 13.99
C MET A 70 -1.79 14.39 13.42
N GLY A 71 -3.00 14.91 13.60
CA GLY A 71 -4.24 14.30 13.10
C GLY A 71 -4.25 14.18 11.57
N THR A 72 -3.90 15.25 10.86
CA THR A 72 -3.85 15.24 9.39
C THR A 72 -2.78 14.28 8.87
N SER A 73 -1.61 14.21 9.53
CA SER A 73 -0.55 13.26 9.18
C SER A 73 -1.00 11.81 9.33
N VAL A 74 -1.72 11.49 10.39
CA VAL A 74 -2.30 10.14 10.61
C VAL A 74 -3.35 9.81 9.55
N ILE A 75 -4.25 10.74 9.24
CA ILE A 75 -5.27 10.55 8.19
C ILE A 75 -4.61 10.27 6.85
N PHE A 76 -3.58 11.05 6.49
CA PHE A 76 -2.85 10.85 5.23
C PHE A 76 -2.20 9.45 5.16
N ALA A 77 -1.56 9.01 6.25
CA ALA A 77 -0.97 7.68 6.34
C ALA A 77 -2.03 6.57 6.18
N LEU A 78 -3.18 6.71 6.86
CA LEU A 78 -4.28 5.74 6.78
C LEU A 78 -4.86 5.64 5.37
N ILE A 79 -5.08 6.77 4.69
CA ILE A 79 -5.57 6.80 3.31
C ILE A 79 -4.62 6.03 2.40
N PHE A 80 -3.32 6.36 2.47
CA PHE A 80 -2.30 5.73 1.63
C PHE A 80 -2.23 4.22 1.84
N LEU A 81 -2.25 3.79 3.10
CA LEU A 81 -2.20 2.36 3.45
C LEU A 81 -3.48 1.61 3.07
N ASN A 82 -4.63 2.25 3.16
CA ASN A 82 -5.89 1.64 2.77
C ASN A 82 -5.96 1.39 1.26
N TYR A 83 -5.53 2.36 0.45
CA TYR A 83 -5.44 2.16 -1.01
C TYR A 83 -4.41 1.11 -1.40
N SER A 84 -3.26 1.08 -0.72
CA SER A 84 -2.26 0.02 -0.93
C SER A 84 -2.83 -1.37 -0.64
N GLN A 85 -3.57 -1.50 0.47
CA GLN A 85 -4.19 -2.77 0.85
C GLN A 85 -5.32 -3.16 -0.10
N LEU A 86 -6.15 -2.21 -0.54
CA LEU A 86 -7.22 -2.45 -1.50
C LEU A 86 -6.66 -3.02 -2.81
N LEU A 87 -5.58 -2.43 -3.32
CA LEU A 87 -4.91 -2.92 -4.52
C LEU A 87 -4.42 -4.37 -4.38
N ILE A 88 -3.84 -4.72 -3.22
CA ILE A 88 -3.39 -6.08 -2.94
C ILE A 88 -4.59 -7.04 -2.94
N ASN A 89 -5.67 -6.67 -2.24
CA ASN A 89 -6.88 -7.48 -2.18
C ASN A 89 -7.50 -7.70 -3.57
N ASP A 90 -7.64 -6.64 -4.37
CA ASP A 90 -8.19 -6.73 -5.73
C ASP A 90 -7.34 -7.65 -6.63
N CYS A 91 -6.02 -7.65 -6.46
CA CYS A 91 -5.13 -8.56 -7.18
C CYS A 91 -5.30 -10.02 -6.74
N ASP A 92 -5.45 -10.25 -5.43
CA ASP A 92 -5.67 -11.58 -4.87
C ASP A 92 -7.04 -12.13 -5.32
N ASP A 93 -8.10 -11.32 -5.24
CA ASP A 93 -9.45 -11.67 -5.70
C ASP A 93 -9.46 -12.01 -7.20
N PHE A 94 -8.74 -11.22 -8.01
CA PHE A 94 -8.59 -11.50 -9.44
C PHE A 94 -7.85 -12.81 -9.71
N TYR A 95 -6.79 -13.10 -8.94
CA TYR A 95 -6.07 -14.37 -9.04
C TYR A 95 -6.94 -15.56 -8.65
N MET A 96 -7.73 -15.44 -7.57
CA MET A 96 -8.65 -16.49 -7.12
C MET A 96 -9.77 -16.72 -8.13
N ALA A 97 -10.37 -15.66 -8.68
CA ALA A 97 -11.37 -15.75 -9.74
C ALA A 97 -10.85 -16.49 -10.98
N LEU A 98 -9.58 -16.28 -11.33
CA LEU A 98 -8.96 -17.05 -12.40
C LEU A 98 -8.81 -18.51 -12.00
N CYS A 99 -8.34 -18.82 -10.80
CA CYS A 99 -8.18 -20.20 -10.32
C CYS A 99 -9.50 -21.00 -10.32
N GLU A 100 -10.63 -20.35 -10.08
CA GLU A 100 -11.98 -20.94 -10.11
C GLU A 100 -12.53 -21.16 -11.53
N CYS A 101 -11.88 -20.58 -12.55
CA CYS A 101 -12.33 -20.67 -13.93
C CYS A 101 -12.28 -22.14 -14.42
N PRO A 102 -13.31 -22.65 -15.12
CA PRO A 102 -13.35 -24.06 -15.56
C PRO A 102 -12.49 -24.31 -16.82
N TRP A 103 -11.20 -23.97 -16.73
CA TRP A 103 -10.22 -24.00 -17.83
C TRP A 103 -9.96 -25.41 -18.37
N ILE A 104 -10.34 -26.45 -17.62
CA ILE A 104 -10.16 -27.87 -17.98
C ILE A 104 -10.88 -28.19 -19.29
N TYR A 105 -12.03 -27.56 -19.56
CA TYR A 105 -12.83 -27.78 -20.77
C TYR A 105 -12.36 -26.98 -21.99
N TRP A 106 -11.30 -26.17 -21.86
CA TRP A 106 -10.84 -25.31 -22.94
C TRP A 106 -9.90 -26.03 -23.91
N ASN A 107 -9.84 -25.52 -25.14
CA ASN A 107 -8.87 -26.01 -26.12
C ASN A 107 -7.41 -25.76 -25.66
N LYS A 108 -6.44 -26.40 -26.31
CA LYS A 108 -5.02 -26.29 -25.94
C LYS A 108 -4.50 -24.85 -26.01
N LYS A 109 -4.96 -24.06 -26.99
CA LYS A 109 -4.54 -22.68 -27.21
C LYS A 109 -4.97 -21.76 -26.06
N ASN A 110 -6.23 -21.86 -25.63
CA ASN A 110 -6.80 -21.05 -24.55
C ASN A 110 -6.17 -21.43 -23.21
N ARG A 111 -5.95 -22.72 -22.96
CA ARG A 111 -5.23 -23.20 -21.76
C ARG A 111 -3.81 -22.65 -21.66
N GLN A 112 -3.07 -22.60 -22.77
CA GLN A 112 -1.71 -22.05 -22.77
C GLN A 112 -1.69 -20.56 -22.38
N ILE A 113 -2.58 -19.76 -22.95
CA ILE A 113 -2.69 -18.33 -22.63
C ILE A 113 -3.13 -18.11 -21.18
N TYR A 114 -4.10 -18.88 -20.72
CA TYR A 114 -4.58 -18.81 -19.34
C TYR A 114 -3.49 -19.19 -18.33
N HIS A 115 -2.70 -20.23 -18.59
CA HIS A 115 -1.57 -20.57 -17.72
C HIS A 115 -0.50 -19.48 -17.71
N LEU A 116 -0.22 -18.84 -18.86
CA LEU A 116 0.68 -17.69 -18.91
C LEU A 116 0.16 -16.56 -18.00
N MET A 117 -1.15 -16.27 -18.05
CA MET A 117 -1.78 -15.27 -17.20
C MET A 117 -1.65 -15.60 -15.70
N LEU A 118 -1.93 -16.84 -15.29
CA LEU A 118 -1.75 -17.28 -13.90
C LEU A 118 -0.31 -17.14 -13.42
N VAL A 119 0.67 -17.48 -14.25
CA VAL A 119 2.10 -17.35 -13.91
C VAL A 119 2.48 -15.88 -13.73
N LEU A 120 1.96 -14.99 -14.58
CA LEU A 120 2.22 -13.54 -14.48
C LEU A 120 1.59 -12.95 -13.21
N LEU A 121 0.41 -13.41 -12.82
CA LEU A 121 -0.32 -12.93 -11.64
C LEU A 121 0.21 -13.45 -10.30
N LYS A 122 1.03 -14.51 -10.31
CA LYS A 122 1.62 -15.07 -9.08
C LYS A 122 2.45 -14.07 -8.28
N LYS A 123 2.91 -12.97 -8.90
CA LYS A 123 3.53 -11.87 -8.18
C LYS A 123 2.43 -10.88 -7.74
N PRO A 124 2.02 -10.86 -6.47
CA PRO A 124 1.03 -9.89 -6.00
C PRO A 124 1.56 -8.48 -6.27
N MET A 125 0.70 -7.59 -6.77
CA MET A 125 1.05 -6.18 -6.88
C MET A 125 1.04 -5.60 -5.49
N TYR A 126 2.21 -5.24 -4.99
CA TYR A 126 2.32 -4.49 -3.76
C TYR A 126 3.07 -3.20 -4.00
N LEU A 127 2.58 -2.13 -3.39
CA LEU A 127 3.38 -0.92 -3.22
C LEU A 127 4.54 -1.28 -2.30
N SER A 128 5.73 -1.50 -2.87
CA SER A 128 6.95 -1.55 -2.10
C SER A 128 7.84 -0.37 -2.42
N VAL A 129 8.37 0.24 -1.37
CA VAL A 129 9.51 1.13 -1.52
C VAL A 129 10.66 0.60 -0.68
N THR A 130 11.86 0.55 -1.26
CA THR A 130 13.08 0.04 -0.61
C THR A 130 12.93 -1.38 -0.03
N GLY A 131 12.07 -2.22 -0.63
CA GLY A 131 11.79 -3.58 -0.16
C GLY A 131 10.78 -3.67 0.99
N GLN A 132 10.29 -2.53 1.51
CA GLN A 132 9.22 -2.49 2.49
C GLN A 132 7.87 -2.44 1.79
N VAL A 133 7.00 -3.39 2.14
CA VAL A 133 5.62 -3.46 1.64
C VAL A 133 4.74 -2.55 2.48
N PHE A 134 4.05 -1.61 1.84
CA PHE A 134 3.06 -0.76 2.52
C PHE A 134 1.76 -1.54 2.73
N ASN A 135 1.70 -2.31 3.81
CA ASN A 135 0.52 -3.08 4.20
C ASN A 135 0.06 -2.71 5.62
N ARG A 136 -0.99 -3.38 6.10
CA ARG A 136 -1.46 -3.21 7.49
C ARG A 136 -0.37 -3.50 8.54
N VAL A 137 0.58 -4.38 8.26
CA VAL A 137 1.72 -4.65 9.17
C VAL A 137 2.62 -3.43 9.28
N TYR A 138 2.86 -2.72 8.18
CA TYR A 138 3.59 -1.46 8.18
C TYR A 138 2.87 -0.39 9.02
N LEU A 139 1.54 -0.28 8.92
CA LEU A 139 0.76 0.63 9.77
C LEU A 139 0.97 0.34 11.26
N ILE A 140 0.86 -0.94 11.66
CA ILE A 140 1.06 -1.34 13.06
C ILE A 140 2.48 -0.98 13.52
N THR A 141 3.47 -1.14 12.64
CA THR A 141 4.86 -0.77 12.90
C THR A 141 5.01 0.74 13.13
N LEU A 142 4.38 1.57 12.28
CA LEU A 142 4.35 3.01 12.46
C LEU A 142 3.69 3.44 13.78
N LEU A 143 2.55 2.83 14.13
CA LEU A 143 1.84 3.12 15.38
C LEU A 143 2.68 2.75 16.61
N ARG A 144 3.35 1.59 16.60
CA ARG A 144 4.28 1.17 17.66
C ARG A 144 5.45 2.13 17.80
N PHE A 145 6.00 2.59 16.68
CA PHE A 145 7.11 3.53 16.68
C PHE A 145 6.67 4.90 17.22
N GLY A 146 5.52 5.42 16.77
CA GLY A 146 4.94 6.66 17.29
C GLY A 146 4.68 6.60 18.80
N TYR A 147 4.12 5.49 19.29
CA TYR A 147 3.93 5.25 20.72
C TYR A 147 5.26 5.21 21.49
N SER A 148 6.29 4.57 20.93
CA SER A 148 7.62 4.50 21.55
C SER A 148 8.26 5.88 21.67
N MET A 149 8.14 6.72 20.62
CA MET A 149 8.60 8.10 20.63
C MET A 149 7.87 8.95 21.68
N PHE A 150 6.56 8.76 21.80
CA PHE A 150 5.75 9.42 22.83
C PHE A 150 6.18 9.02 24.24
N ALA A 151 6.37 7.72 24.49
CA ALA A 151 6.84 7.20 25.77
C ALA A 151 8.25 7.74 26.11
N PHE A 152 9.13 7.81 25.12
CA PHE A 152 10.47 8.39 25.27
C PHE A 152 10.42 9.88 25.62
N ALA A 153 9.62 10.68 24.93
CA ALA A 153 9.44 12.10 25.23
C ALA A 153 8.93 12.33 26.67
N ARG A 154 8.00 11.50 27.13
CA ARG A 154 7.53 11.51 28.52
C ARG A 154 8.65 11.16 29.52
N GLY A 155 9.50 10.18 29.20
CA GLY A 155 10.63 9.79 30.05
C GLY A 155 11.73 10.86 30.15
N LEU A 156 11.95 11.65 29.09
CA LEU A 156 12.90 12.77 29.12
C LEU A 156 12.41 13.90 30.04
N THR A 157 11.13 14.26 29.92
CA THR A 157 10.54 15.35 30.73
C THR A 157 10.43 15.00 32.21
N SER A 158 10.28 13.72 32.57
CA SER A 158 10.27 13.30 33.98
C SER A 158 11.64 13.39 34.66
N LYS A 159 12.75 13.35 33.92
CA LYS A 159 14.11 13.47 34.48
C LYS A 159 14.56 14.92 34.73
N GLN A 160 13.85 15.89 34.15
CA GLN A 160 14.16 17.32 34.30
C GLN A 160 13.45 17.98 35.49
N LYS A 161 12.48 17.29 36.11
CA LYS A 161 11.81 17.72 37.34
C LYS A 161 12.44 17.04 38.54
#